data_AF-A0A7S2NS73-F1
#
_entry.id   AF-A0A7S2NS73-F1
#
_cell.length_a   1.000
_cell.length_b   1.000
_cell.length_c   1.000
_cell.angle_alpha   90.00
_cell.angle_beta   90.00
_cell.angle_gamma   90.00
#
_symmetry.space_group_name_H-M   'P 1'
#
loop_
_entity.id
_entity.type
_entity.pdbx_description
1 polymer ?
#
loop_
_entity_poly.entity_id
_entity_poly.type
_entity_poly.pdbx_seq_one_letter_code
_entity_poly.pdbx_strand_id
1 'polypeptide(L)'
;MVRFSLAGRSEADIHQRMRQGFEIGRHHFKGVYTYAVGRSQKRPNDKSLDAVYTLKEESQSVPPIVDVPSDTTGDDDGAITLSCQGTRATFTPWYPASCCIAAALCSKLMHFPVRPGSSVFVMGSDLKTLDRLADITGPKGQLIGVVDTRYGGPKPSPKSMKIFFQRHPHAYVIFQDLHLPSSLASMIDFLELHVPHKVAFLMGLHPRLGARSPVRQLTESGDAEELVGHIFGFLRPGASPKVKALVFDVPASDFPFEEVKRSTFAYLDALQSWRAAKKVHDAEAANMATDSEKDAGDFDFENGNTSDNACKNASKSLAEEGSLQWILLSLNVGPTSDKRLVDVAKSMKRLRNGMRTGLSPKELLLLSPYFPTWAVFIFKYSPNGSLREELGGGEGTGSATDELNHGVENGPPPSHAVPTTVLSAFCGRPTNAGGDAA
;
A
#
# COMPACT_ATOMS: atom_id res chain seq x y z
N MET A 1 -25.66 1.85 -21.91
CA MET A 1 -26.34 2.56 -20.81
C MET A 1 -25.48 2.44 -19.56
N VAL A 2 -25.10 3.55 -18.93
CA VAL A 2 -24.37 3.54 -17.65
C VAL A 2 -25.41 3.58 -16.53
N ARG A 3 -25.35 2.64 -15.58
CA ARG A 3 -26.18 2.68 -14.37
C ARG A 3 -25.34 3.15 -13.20
N PHE A 4 -25.91 4.06 -12.41
CA PHE A 4 -25.32 4.62 -11.20
C PHE A 4 -26.10 4.12 -9.99
N SER A 5 -25.39 3.68 -8.96
CA SER A 5 -25.99 3.36 -7.67
C SER A 5 -25.10 3.88 -6.55
N LEU A 6 -25.73 4.42 -5.50
CA LEU A 6 -25.06 4.90 -4.29
C LEU A 6 -25.50 4.00 -3.13
N ALA A 7 -24.54 3.37 -2.45
CA ALA A 7 -24.85 2.43 -1.39
C ALA A 7 -25.66 3.08 -0.27
N GLY A 8 -26.78 2.47 0.12
CA GLY A 8 -27.62 2.93 1.24
C GLY A 8 -28.49 4.16 0.96
N ARG A 9 -28.65 4.58 -0.31
CA ARG A 9 -29.40 5.79 -0.68
C ARG A 9 -30.56 5.50 -1.61
N SER A 10 -31.60 6.32 -1.51
CA SER A 10 -32.74 6.24 -2.42
C SER A 10 -32.37 6.77 -3.81
N GLU A 11 -33.10 6.34 -4.84
CA GLU A 11 -32.92 6.85 -6.21
C GLU A 11 -33.15 8.37 -6.27
N ALA A 12 -34.05 8.91 -5.44
CA ALA A 12 -34.30 10.34 -5.34
C ALA A 12 -33.07 11.13 -4.85
N ASP A 13 -32.35 10.60 -3.85
CA ASP A 13 -31.11 11.23 -3.34
C ASP A 13 -30.02 11.25 -4.40
N ILE A 14 -29.91 10.17 -5.17
CA ILE A 14 -28.95 10.05 -6.28
C ILE A 14 -29.28 11.09 -7.35
N HIS A 15 -30.55 11.21 -7.73
CA HIS A 15 -31.00 12.23 -8.68
C HIS A 15 -30.73 13.65 -8.16
N GLN A 16 -30.93 13.91 -6.87
CA GLN A 16 -30.65 15.22 -6.27
C GLN A 16 -29.15 15.54 -6.34
N ARG A 17 -28.27 14.59 -6.01
CA ARG A 17 -26.81 14.77 -6.13
C ARG A 17 -26.36 14.96 -7.59
N MET A 18 -26.96 14.22 -8.53
CA MET A 18 -26.73 14.43 -9.95
C MET A 18 -27.14 15.84 -10.40
N ARG A 19 -28.27 16.37 -9.89
CA ARG A 19 -28.72 17.74 -10.17
C ARG A 19 -27.78 18.80 -9.60
N GLN A 20 -27.22 18.57 -8.42
CA GLN A 20 -26.21 19.46 -7.83
C GLN A 20 -24.88 19.44 -8.59
N GLY A 21 -24.66 18.41 -9.40
CA GLY A 21 -23.40 18.14 -10.04
C GLY A 21 -22.39 17.60 -9.04
N PHE A 22 -21.68 16.55 -9.43
CA PHE A 22 -20.50 16.09 -8.72
C PHE A 22 -19.38 15.83 -9.73
N GLU A 23 -18.15 15.98 -9.25
CA GLU A 23 -16.96 15.74 -10.03
C GLU A 23 -16.16 14.62 -9.36
N ILE A 24 -15.87 13.56 -10.11
CA ILE A 24 -14.89 12.54 -9.72
C ILE A 24 -13.63 12.81 -10.55
N GLY A 25 -12.63 13.39 -9.90
CA GLY A 25 -11.33 13.68 -10.48
C GLY A 25 -10.35 12.52 -10.26
N ARG A 26 -9.42 12.33 -11.19
CA ARG A 26 -8.24 11.49 -10.93
C ARG A 26 -7.30 12.26 -10.01
N HIS A 27 -6.86 11.60 -8.94
CA HIS A 27 -5.71 12.10 -8.20
C HIS A 27 -4.44 11.87 -9.03
N HIS A 28 -3.35 12.57 -8.71
CA HIS A 28 -2.06 12.34 -9.35
C HIS A 28 -1.43 10.98 -8.98
N PHE A 29 -2.03 10.27 -8.02
CA PHE A 29 -1.69 8.88 -7.69
C PHE A 29 -2.67 7.92 -8.35
N LYS A 30 -2.13 6.95 -9.09
CA LYS A 30 -2.92 5.90 -9.72
C LYS A 30 -3.67 5.07 -8.67
N GLY A 31 -4.97 4.88 -8.87
CA GLY A 31 -5.86 4.16 -7.94
C GLY A 31 -6.54 5.06 -6.90
N VAL A 32 -6.18 6.34 -6.85
CA VAL A 32 -6.75 7.34 -5.95
C VAL A 32 -7.53 8.38 -6.77
N TYR A 33 -8.70 8.76 -6.26
CA TYR A 33 -9.64 9.67 -6.91
C TYR A 33 -10.08 10.73 -5.90
N THR A 34 -10.44 11.91 -6.40
CA THR A 34 -11.01 12.98 -5.59
C THR A 34 -12.48 13.13 -5.95
N TYR A 35 -13.30 13.44 -4.94
CA TYR A 35 -14.72 13.68 -5.14
C TYR A 35 -15.08 15.06 -4.61
N ALA A 36 -15.81 15.82 -5.41
CA ALA A 36 -16.36 17.10 -5.00
C ALA A 36 -17.84 17.21 -5.42
N VAL A 37 -18.70 17.69 -4.52
CA VAL A 37 -20.13 17.92 -4.78
C VAL A 37 -20.40 19.42 -4.87
N GLY A 38 -21.22 19.85 -5.84
CA GLY A 38 -21.79 21.20 -5.84
C GLY A 38 -20.83 22.34 -6.21
N ARG A 39 -19.67 22.04 -6.81
CA ARG A 39 -18.68 23.07 -7.23
C ARG A 39 -19.15 23.97 -8.38
N SER A 40 -20.32 23.71 -8.98
CA SER A 40 -20.78 24.46 -10.15
C SER A 40 -21.00 25.97 -9.89
N GLN A 41 -21.11 26.45 -8.64
CA GLN A 41 -21.35 27.89 -8.37
C GLN A 41 -20.74 28.46 -7.07
N LYS A 42 -20.01 27.69 -6.26
CA LYS A 42 -19.55 28.15 -4.94
C LYS A 42 -18.13 28.72 -4.92
N ARG A 43 -17.96 29.76 -4.10
CA ARG A 43 -16.79 30.64 -3.92
C ARG A 43 -15.49 29.85 -3.64
N PRO A 44 -14.32 30.34 -4.09
CA PRO A 44 -13.01 29.68 -3.94
C PRO A 44 -12.55 29.39 -2.49
N ASN A 45 -13.28 29.85 -1.47
CA ASN A 45 -12.93 29.67 -0.05
C ASN A 45 -13.81 28.65 0.70
N ASP A 46 -14.84 28.08 0.07
CA ASP A 46 -15.64 27.04 0.72
C ASP A 46 -14.87 25.72 0.62
N LYS A 47 -14.09 25.40 1.65
CA LYS A 47 -13.37 24.12 1.82
C LYS A 47 -14.39 23.00 2.08
N SER A 48 -15.30 22.77 1.15
CA SER A 48 -16.12 21.56 1.15
C SER A 48 -15.16 20.38 1.28
N LEU A 49 -15.43 19.50 2.25
CA LEU A 49 -14.58 18.35 2.57
C LEU A 49 -14.37 17.52 1.31
N ASP A 50 -13.19 17.63 0.71
CA ASP A 50 -12.80 16.79 -0.42
C ASP A 50 -12.55 15.39 0.14
N ALA A 51 -13.50 14.48 -0.07
CA ALA A 51 -13.29 13.07 0.24
C ALA A 51 -12.39 12.45 -0.85
N VAL A 52 -11.49 11.57 -0.42
CA VAL A 52 -10.67 10.75 -1.32
C VAL A 52 -11.41 9.44 -1.55
N TYR A 53 -11.32 8.91 -2.75
CA TYR A 53 -11.94 7.64 -3.13
C TYR A 53 -10.88 6.69 -3.68
N THR A 54 -11.05 5.40 -3.41
CA THR A 54 -10.33 4.34 -4.11
C THR A 54 -11.24 3.68 -5.13
N LEU A 55 -10.66 3.29 -6.27
CA LEU A 55 -11.40 2.59 -7.32
C LEU A 55 -11.12 1.11 -7.24
N LYS A 56 -12.19 0.32 -7.22
CA LYS A 56 -12.16 -1.11 -7.44
C LYS A 56 -12.86 -1.46 -8.74
N GLU A 57 -12.13 -2.13 -9.64
CA GLU A 57 -12.69 -2.74 -10.83
C GLU A 57 -13.12 -4.17 -10.47
N GLU A 58 -14.41 -4.46 -10.54
CA GLU A 58 -14.97 -5.74 -10.13
C GLU A 58 -15.47 -6.55 -11.33
N SER A 59 -14.97 -7.78 -11.44
CA SER A 59 -15.59 -8.82 -12.28
C SER A 59 -16.76 -9.51 -11.58
N GLN A 60 -16.81 -9.45 -10.24
CA GLN A 60 -17.80 -10.14 -9.40
C GLN A 60 -18.33 -9.20 -8.30
N SER A 61 -19.63 -9.26 -8.03
CA SER A 61 -20.29 -8.42 -7.04
C SER A 61 -20.05 -8.92 -5.62
N VAL A 62 -19.00 -8.43 -4.96
CA VAL A 62 -18.76 -8.70 -3.54
C VAL A 62 -19.26 -7.51 -2.71
N PRO A 63 -20.11 -7.71 -1.69
CA PRO A 63 -20.62 -6.59 -0.90
C PRO A 63 -19.50 -5.81 -0.19
N PRO A 64 -19.76 -4.55 0.19
CA PRO A 64 -18.83 -3.78 1.03
C PRO A 64 -18.75 -4.38 2.45
N ILE A 65 -17.69 -4.05 3.19
CA ILE A 65 -17.51 -4.45 4.60
C ILE A 65 -18.48 -3.61 5.45
N VAL A 66 -19.48 -4.24 6.08
CA VAL A 66 -20.62 -3.55 6.72
C VAL A 66 -20.47 -3.38 8.24
N ASP A 67 -19.69 -4.25 8.91
CA ASP A 67 -19.77 -4.37 10.38
C ASP A 67 -18.85 -3.41 11.16
N VAL A 68 -18.32 -2.37 10.52
CA VAL A 68 -17.49 -1.39 11.25
C VAL A 68 -18.35 -0.15 11.48
N PRO A 69 -18.66 0.21 12.74
CA PRO A 69 -19.45 1.37 13.08
C PRO A 69 -19.02 2.58 12.24
N SER A 70 -19.98 3.18 11.55
CA SER A 70 -19.82 4.51 11.00
C SER A 70 -19.94 5.48 12.17
N ASP A 71 -18.87 5.60 12.97
CA ASP A 71 -18.87 6.50 14.13
C ASP A 71 -18.94 7.99 13.72
N THR A 72 -18.89 8.29 12.43
CA THR A 72 -19.16 9.62 11.90
C THR A 72 -20.65 9.76 11.57
N THR A 73 -21.36 10.45 12.47
CA THR A 73 -22.77 10.88 12.37
C THR A 73 -23.05 11.92 11.26
N GLY A 74 -22.26 11.93 10.19
CA GLY A 74 -22.40 12.87 9.07
C GLY A 74 -21.71 12.49 7.76
N ASP A 75 -21.07 11.31 7.68
CA ASP A 75 -20.38 10.87 6.45
C ASP A 75 -21.36 10.14 5.51
N ASP A 76 -22.18 10.96 4.85
CA ASP A 76 -23.31 10.55 4.03
C ASP A 76 -22.93 10.00 2.63
N ASP A 77 -21.65 9.93 2.32
CA ASP A 77 -21.12 9.61 1.00
C ASP A 77 -20.89 8.10 0.85
N GLY A 78 -21.97 7.34 0.63
CA GLY A 78 -21.87 5.89 0.36
C GLY A 78 -20.98 5.57 -0.85
N ALA A 79 -20.56 4.30 -0.97
CA ALA A 79 -19.81 3.84 -2.15
C ALA A 79 -20.61 4.11 -3.44
N ILE A 80 -19.94 4.65 -4.46
CA ILE A 80 -20.52 4.95 -5.77
C ILE A 80 -20.17 3.79 -6.70
N THR A 81 -21.18 3.06 -7.16
CA THR A 81 -20.98 1.99 -8.15
C THR A 81 -21.47 2.45 -9.52
N LEU A 82 -20.58 2.35 -10.50
CA LEU A 82 -20.84 2.54 -11.92
C LEU A 82 -20.88 1.16 -12.58
N SER A 83 -21.90 0.91 -13.40
CA SER A 83 -21.94 -0.28 -14.24
C SER A 83 -22.24 0.07 -15.68
N CYS A 84 -21.43 -0.46 -16.60
CA CYS A 84 -21.55 -0.26 -18.04
C CYS A 84 -21.15 -1.54 -18.77
N GLN A 85 -22.02 -2.07 -19.62
CA GLN A 85 -21.73 -3.22 -20.51
C GLN A 85 -21.14 -4.45 -19.78
N GLY A 86 -21.63 -4.76 -18.59
CA GLY A 86 -21.16 -5.89 -17.79
C GLY A 86 -19.92 -5.59 -16.93
N THR A 87 -19.23 -4.48 -17.17
CA THR A 87 -18.16 -4.00 -16.28
C THR A 87 -18.76 -3.24 -15.10
N ARG A 88 -18.23 -3.50 -13.90
CA ARG A 88 -18.59 -2.79 -12.67
C ARG A 88 -17.36 -2.13 -12.08
N ALA A 89 -17.50 -0.86 -11.73
CA ALA A 89 -16.49 -0.06 -11.05
C ALA A 89 -17.10 0.53 -9.78
N THR A 90 -16.48 0.29 -8.63
CA THR A 90 -16.97 0.81 -7.35
C THR A 90 -15.93 1.77 -6.78
N PHE A 91 -16.33 3.01 -6.60
CA PHE A 91 -15.58 4.03 -5.88
C PHE A 91 -15.99 3.97 -4.42
N THR A 92 -15.03 3.74 -3.54
CA THR A 92 -15.30 3.67 -2.11
C THR A 92 -14.66 4.85 -1.40
N PRO A 93 -15.41 5.57 -0.56
CA PRO A 93 -14.89 6.74 0.14
C PRO A 93 -13.78 6.34 1.12
N TRP A 94 -12.86 7.27 1.30
CA TRP A 94 -11.78 7.24 2.26
C TRP A 94 -11.73 8.59 2.97
N TYR A 95 -12.28 8.61 4.18
CA TYR A 95 -12.54 9.86 4.88
C TYR A 95 -11.30 10.39 5.59
N PRO A 96 -10.90 11.65 5.35
CA PRO A 96 -9.73 12.23 5.97
C PRO A 96 -9.89 12.42 7.48
N ALA A 97 -11.11 12.56 8.00
CA ALA A 97 -11.33 12.69 9.45
C ALA A 97 -11.11 11.39 10.24
N SER A 98 -11.12 10.22 9.57
CA SER A 98 -10.98 8.92 10.23
C SER A 98 -9.67 8.20 9.90
N CYS A 99 -8.90 8.66 8.91
CA CYS A 99 -7.65 8.04 8.51
C CYS A 99 -6.58 9.07 8.19
N CYS A 100 -5.41 8.94 8.85
CA CYS A 100 -4.28 9.86 8.64
C CYS A 100 -3.76 9.82 7.20
N ILE A 101 -3.79 8.66 6.55
CA ILE A 101 -3.36 8.54 5.14
C ILE A 101 -4.33 9.30 4.22
N ALA A 102 -5.65 9.17 4.44
CA ALA A 102 -6.64 9.94 3.68
C ALA A 102 -6.47 11.45 3.92
N ALA A 103 -6.28 11.87 5.17
CA ALA A 103 -5.97 13.27 5.51
C ALA A 103 -4.74 13.77 4.76
N ALA A 104 -3.66 12.98 4.71
CA ALA A 104 -2.45 13.35 3.99
C ALA A 104 -2.71 13.51 2.49
N LEU A 105 -3.47 12.59 1.88
CA LEU A 105 -3.86 12.67 0.47
C LEU A 105 -4.69 13.94 0.18
N CYS A 106 -5.66 14.27 1.03
CA CYS A 106 -6.42 15.53 0.94
C CYS A 106 -5.52 16.76 1.12
N SER A 107 -4.50 16.66 1.96
CA SER A 107 -3.49 17.70 2.19
C SER A 107 -2.38 17.73 1.12
N LYS A 108 -2.61 17.12 -0.05
CA LYS A 108 -1.73 17.12 -1.22
C LYS A 108 -0.36 16.44 -1.00
N LEU A 109 -0.35 15.33 -0.27
CA LEU A 109 0.82 14.45 -0.20
C LEU A 109 1.39 14.19 -1.61
N MET A 110 2.70 14.38 -1.80
CA MET A 110 3.37 14.29 -3.10
C MET A 110 4.07 12.95 -3.33
N HIS A 111 4.58 12.31 -2.28
CA HIS A 111 5.42 11.10 -2.36
C HIS A 111 4.72 9.85 -1.84
N PHE A 112 3.43 9.65 -2.14
CA PHE A 112 2.70 8.48 -1.65
C PHE A 112 3.31 7.16 -2.15
N PRO A 113 3.72 6.24 -1.25
CA PRO A 113 4.55 5.10 -1.62
C PRO A 113 3.74 3.86 -2.04
N VAL A 114 2.42 3.86 -1.83
CA VAL A 114 1.55 2.75 -2.20
C VAL A 114 1.11 2.92 -3.65
N ARG A 115 1.44 1.94 -4.50
CA ARG A 115 1.18 1.98 -5.94
C ARG A 115 0.54 0.69 -6.43
N PRO A 116 -0.21 0.73 -7.55
CA PRO A 116 -0.69 -0.50 -8.18
C PRO A 116 0.44 -1.45 -8.54
N GLY A 117 0.27 -2.74 -8.21
CA GLY A 117 1.27 -3.78 -8.41
C GLY A 117 2.43 -3.78 -7.40
N SER A 118 2.39 -2.94 -6.36
CA SER A 118 3.43 -2.93 -5.32
C SER A 118 3.10 -3.88 -4.18
N SER A 119 4.14 -4.45 -3.55
CA SER A 119 4.03 -5.14 -2.27
C SER A 119 4.22 -4.13 -1.15
N VAL A 120 3.23 -4.02 -0.27
CA VAL A 120 3.17 -3.04 0.80
C VAL A 120 2.95 -3.73 2.13
N PHE A 121 3.75 -3.33 3.12
CA PHE A 121 3.63 -3.80 4.49
C PHE A 121 3.06 -2.67 5.34
N VAL A 122 1.93 -2.88 5.99
CA VAL A 122 1.16 -1.87 6.72
C VAL A 122 1.00 -2.31 8.17
N MET A 123 1.24 -1.42 9.13
CA MET A 123 1.15 -1.69 10.56
C MET A 123 0.29 -0.65 11.26
N GLY A 124 -0.51 -1.11 12.21
CA GLY A 124 -1.34 -0.27 13.07
C GLY A 124 -2.67 0.16 12.44
N SER A 125 -2.86 -0.09 11.15
CA SER A 125 -4.07 0.29 10.43
C SER A 125 -5.27 -0.59 10.78
N ASP A 126 -6.45 0.01 10.73
CA ASP A 126 -7.71 -0.72 10.79
C ASP A 126 -8.04 -1.44 9.47
N LEU A 127 -9.02 -2.34 9.52
CA LEU A 127 -9.42 -3.12 8.33
C LEU A 127 -9.97 -2.22 7.21
N LYS A 128 -10.58 -1.07 7.53
CA LYS A 128 -11.08 -0.10 6.54
C LYS A 128 -9.93 0.49 5.73
N THR A 129 -8.89 0.95 6.40
CA THR A 129 -7.69 1.50 5.79
C THR A 129 -6.98 0.44 4.94
N LEU A 130 -6.89 -0.79 5.46
CA LEU A 130 -6.35 -1.92 4.69
C LEU A 130 -7.18 -2.22 3.42
N ASP A 131 -8.52 -2.15 3.47
CA ASP A 131 -9.38 -2.34 2.29
C ASP A 131 -9.09 -1.28 1.20
N ARG A 132 -8.88 -0.02 1.60
CA ARG A 132 -8.51 1.08 0.68
C ARG A 132 -7.11 0.89 0.10
N LEU A 133 -6.14 0.50 0.91
CA LEU A 133 -4.78 0.21 0.43
C LEU A 133 -4.75 -1.02 -0.47
N ALA A 134 -5.60 -2.02 -0.23
CA ALA A 134 -5.74 -3.20 -1.07
C ALA A 134 -6.32 -2.86 -2.46
N ASP A 135 -7.32 -1.95 -2.52
CA ASP A 135 -7.85 -1.42 -3.78
C ASP A 135 -6.72 -0.75 -4.60
N ILE A 136 -5.85 0.04 -3.95
CA ILE A 136 -4.76 0.75 -4.64
C ILE A 136 -3.66 -0.20 -5.11
N THR A 137 -3.27 -1.18 -4.29
CA THR A 137 -2.25 -2.17 -4.68
C THR A 137 -2.76 -3.08 -5.80
N GLY A 138 -4.04 -3.43 -5.77
CA GLY A 138 -4.70 -4.24 -6.80
C GLY A 138 -4.17 -5.68 -6.88
N PRO A 139 -4.72 -6.50 -7.78
CA PRO A 139 -4.48 -7.96 -7.82
C PRO A 139 -3.05 -8.35 -8.21
N LYS A 140 -2.29 -7.44 -8.80
CA LYS A 140 -0.87 -7.65 -9.14
C LYS A 140 0.07 -7.30 -7.98
N GLY A 141 -0.44 -6.60 -6.96
CA GLY A 141 0.29 -6.22 -5.77
C GLY A 141 0.10 -7.23 -4.65
N GLN A 142 0.67 -6.91 -3.49
CA GLN A 142 0.48 -7.69 -2.27
C GLN A 142 0.34 -6.74 -1.09
N LEU A 143 -0.65 -6.97 -0.24
CA LEU A 143 -0.83 -6.20 0.99
C LEU A 143 -0.61 -7.13 2.17
N ILE A 144 0.30 -6.76 3.07
CA ILE A 144 0.44 -7.42 4.36
C ILE A 144 0.12 -6.39 5.43
N GLY A 145 -1.04 -6.54 6.06
CA GLY A 145 -1.52 -5.65 7.13
C GLY A 145 -1.34 -6.29 8.50
N VAL A 146 -0.84 -5.52 9.45
CA VAL A 146 -0.78 -5.90 10.86
C VAL A 146 -1.71 -4.98 11.63
N VAL A 147 -2.83 -5.55 12.09
CA VAL A 147 -3.82 -4.84 12.89
C VAL A 147 -3.42 -4.99 14.36
N ASP A 148 -3.20 -3.85 15.01
CA ASP A 148 -2.83 -3.83 16.42
C ASP A 148 -3.99 -4.29 17.31
N THR A 149 -3.80 -5.34 18.09
CA THR A 149 -4.84 -5.84 19.00
C THR A 149 -5.11 -4.94 20.20
N ARG A 150 -4.19 -4.02 20.54
CA ARG A 150 -4.36 -3.10 21.68
C ARG A 150 -5.03 -1.79 21.27
N TYR A 151 -4.65 -1.24 20.12
CA TYR A 151 -5.02 0.12 19.72
C TYR A 151 -5.86 0.16 18.43
N GLY A 152 -5.95 -0.95 17.70
CA GLY A 152 -6.65 -1.06 16.42
C GLY A 152 -8.15 -1.28 16.57
N GLY A 153 -8.83 -0.39 17.32
CA GLY A 153 -10.29 -0.40 17.45
C GLY A 153 -10.89 -1.76 17.87
N PRO A 154 -12.19 -1.97 17.66
CA PRO A 154 -12.79 -3.29 17.87
C PRO A 154 -12.23 -4.28 16.85
N LYS A 155 -11.84 -5.46 17.33
CA LYS A 155 -11.39 -6.56 16.46
C LYS A 155 -12.43 -6.81 15.35
N PRO A 156 -12.02 -6.86 14.07
CA PRO A 156 -12.94 -7.09 12.98
C PRO A 156 -13.73 -8.39 13.17
N SER A 157 -15.02 -8.35 12.83
CA SER A 157 -15.86 -9.53 12.88
C SER A 157 -15.34 -10.60 11.90
N PRO A 158 -15.54 -11.90 12.18
CA PRO A 158 -15.20 -12.96 11.22
C PRO A 158 -15.88 -12.77 9.85
N LYS A 159 -17.09 -12.20 9.83
CA LYS A 159 -17.83 -11.87 8.61
C LYS A 159 -17.12 -10.77 7.81
N SER A 160 -16.66 -9.71 8.48
CA SER A 160 -15.89 -8.62 7.84
C SER A 160 -14.57 -9.12 7.27
N MET A 161 -13.87 -10.00 8.00
CA MET A 161 -12.66 -10.65 7.51
C MET A 161 -12.91 -11.53 6.29
N LYS A 162 -13.99 -12.33 6.31
CA LYS A 162 -14.39 -13.15 5.17
C LYS A 162 -14.67 -12.28 3.93
N ILE A 163 -15.42 -11.19 4.09
CA ILE A 163 -15.69 -10.24 3.00
C ILE A 163 -14.38 -9.62 2.50
N PHE A 164 -13.50 -9.18 3.40
CA PHE A 164 -12.20 -8.60 3.05
C PHE A 164 -11.36 -9.56 2.17
N PHE A 165 -11.18 -10.81 2.60
CA PHE A 165 -10.38 -11.77 1.83
C PHE A 165 -11.05 -12.23 0.53
N GLN A 166 -12.38 -12.26 0.48
CA GLN A 166 -13.11 -12.47 -0.79
C GLN A 166 -12.89 -11.30 -1.76
N ARG A 167 -12.81 -10.07 -1.25
CA ARG A 167 -12.54 -8.87 -2.06
C ARG A 167 -11.08 -8.79 -2.50
N HIS A 168 -10.16 -9.20 -1.63
CA HIS A 168 -8.71 -9.01 -1.77
C HIS A 168 -7.95 -10.31 -1.48
N PRO A 169 -7.98 -11.29 -2.41
CA PRO A 169 -7.27 -12.56 -2.22
C PRO A 169 -5.74 -12.40 -2.18
N HIS A 170 -5.21 -11.24 -2.59
CA HIS A 170 -3.80 -10.86 -2.54
C HIS A 170 -3.38 -10.18 -1.22
N ALA A 171 -4.30 -10.03 -0.27
CA ALA A 171 -4.05 -9.38 1.01
C ALA A 171 -3.96 -10.40 2.15
N TYR A 172 -3.07 -10.14 3.10
CA TYR A 172 -2.88 -10.90 4.33
C TYR A 172 -3.05 -9.97 5.52
N VAL A 173 -3.78 -10.41 6.54
CA VAL A 173 -4.01 -9.62 7.75
C VAL A 173 -3.58 -10.42 8.97
N ILE A 174 -2.68 -9.85 9.75
CA ILE A 174 -2.14 -10.41 10.98
C ILE A 174 -2.68 -9.58 12.14
N PHE A 175 -3.21 -10.24 13.17
CA PHE A 175 -3.63 -9.58 14.40
C PHE A 175 -2.54 -9.77 15.44
N GLN A 176 -1.91 -8.69 15.85
CA GLN A 176 -0.80 -8.77 16.78
C GLN A 176 -0.68 -7.52 17.64
N ASP A 177 -0.08 -7.69 18.81
CA ASP A 177 0.29 -6.60 19.68
C ASP A 177 1.63 -6.02 19.23
N LEU A 178 1.60 -4.81 18.64
CA LEU A 178 2.79 -4.16 18.09
C LEU A 178 3.80 -3.74 19.17
N HIS A 179 3.41 -3.71 20.44
CA HIS A 179 4.32 -3.32 21.53
C HIS A 179 5.27 -4.43 21.96
N LEU A 180 4.84 -5.69 21.80
CA LEU A 180 5.65 -6.83 22.24
C LEU A 180 6.78 -7.05 21.25
N PRO A 181 8.07 -7.01 21.66
CA PRO A 181 9.19 -7.28 20.75
C PRO A 181 9.15 -8.68 20.13
N SER A 182 8.55 -9.66 20.83
CA SER A 182 8.30 -11.00 20.32
C SER A 182 7.32 -11.03 19.14
N SER A 183 6.53 -9.96 18.95
CA SER A 183 5.59 -9.85 17.85
C SER A 183 6.29 -9.95 16.49
N LEU A 184 7.40 -9.21 16.36
CA LEU A 184 8.20 -9.17 15.15
C LEU A 184 8.84 -10.54 14.86
N ALA A 185 9.40 -11.21 15.88
CA ALA A 185 9.97 -12.54 15.72
C ALA A 185 8.90 -13.55 15.29
N SER A 186 7.76 -13.58 15.98
CA SER A 186 6.63 -14.44 15.59
C SER A 186 6.05 -14.11 14.21
N MET A 187 6.18 -12.87 13.75
CA MET A 187 5.75 -12.47 12.43
C MET A 187 6.75 -12.87 11.35
N ILE A 188 8.06 -12.76 11.62
CA ILE A 188 9.11 -13.33 10.77
C ILE A 188 8.89 -14.84 10.69
N ASP A 189 8.69 -15.52 11.82
CA ASP A 189 8.38 -16.95 11.90
C ASP A 189 7.07 -17.32 11.20
N PHE A 190 6.08 -16.42 11.15
CA PHE A 190 4.84 -16.63 10.40
C PHE A 190 5.04 -16.47 8.88
N LEU A 191 5.91 -15.53 8.48
CA LEU A 191 6.25 -15.26 7.08
C LEU A 191 7.29 -16.25 6.54
N GLU A 192 8.02 -16.93 7.41
CA GLU A 192 8.97 -18.00 7.09
C GLU A 192 8.36 -19.37 7.35
N LEU A 193 8.37 -20.27 6.36
CA LEU A 193 8.28 -21.69 6.74
C LEU A 193 9.57 -22.09 7.44
N HIS A 194 9.48 -22.46 8.72
CA HIS A 194 10.54 -23.19 9.38
C HIS A 194 10.93 -24.46 8.59
N VAL A 195 12.23 -24.78 8.57
CA VAL A 195 12.79 -25.95 7.88
C VAL A 195 12.05 -27.26 8.19
N PRO A 196 11.66 -27.57 9.45
CA PRO A 196 10.84 -28.74 9.75
C PRO A 196 9.49 -28.79 9.03
N HIS A 197 8.82 -27.66 8.80
CA HIS A 197 7.58 -27.61 8.03
C HIS A 197 7.83 -27.86 6.53
N LYS A 198 8.92 -27.32 5.98
CA LYS A 198 9.36 -27.61 4.61
C LYS A 198 9.70 -29.10 4.46
N VAL A 199 10.43 -29.66 5.41
CA VAL A 199 10.82 -31.09 5.44
C VAL A 199 9.59 -31.97 5.62
N ALA A 200 8.67 -31.66 6.54
CA ALA A 200 7.44 -32.40 6.73
C ALA A 200 6.55 -32.37 5.48
N PHE A 201 6.49 -31.22 4.79
CA PHE A 201 5.78 -31.09 3.53
C PHE A 201 6.43 -31.90 2.39
N LEU A 202 7.75 -31.80 2.23
CA LEU A 202 8.52 -32.59 1.25
C LEU A 202 8.43 -34.10 1.55
N MET A 203 8.47 -34.50 2.82
CA MET A 203 8.24 -35.88 3.25
C MET A 203 6.81 -36.33 2.95
N GLY A 204 5.82 -35.45 3.12
CA GLY A 204 4.43 -35.68 2.73
C GLY A 204 4.27 -35.89 1.22
N LEU A 205 5.09 -35.25 0.39
CA LEU A 205 5.10 -35.43 -1.07
C LEU A 205 5.94 -36.63 -1.54
N HIS A 206 6.82 -37.17 -0.70
CA HIS A 206 7.75 -38.23 -1.07
C HIS A 206 7.03 -39.56 -1.45
N PRO A 207 7.39 -40.24 -2.57
CA PRO A 207 6.72 -41.47 -3.07
C PRO A 207 6.53 -42.59 -2.07
N ARG A 208 7.48 -42.78 -1.16
CA ARG A 208 7.44 -43.88 -0.19
C ARG A 208 7.02 -43.45 1.21
N LEU A 209 7.38 -42.23 1.62
CA LEU A 209 7.19 -41.75 2.99
C LEU A 209 5.85 -41.01 3.13
N GLY A 210 5.39 -40.41 2.04
CA GLY A 210 4.15 -39.67 1.94
C GLY A 210 3.03 -40.40 1.22
N ALA A 211 3.18 -41.69 0.90
CA ALA A 211 2.24 -42.49 0.10
C ALA A 211 0.78 -42.47 0.59
N ARG A 212 0.55 -42.13 1.87
CA ARG A 212 -0.77 -41.93 2.47
C ARG A 212 -0.90 -40.61 3.22
N SER A 213 -0.01 -39.66 2.95
CA SER A 213 -0.06 -38.37 3.61
C SER A 213 -1.29 -37.59 3.10
N PRO A 214 -1.87 -36.72 3.94
CA PRO A 214 -2.93 -35.81 3.49
C PRO A 214 -2.49 -34.96 2.30
N VAL A 215 -1.22 -34.55 2.25
CA VAL A 215 -0.63 -33.73 1.17
C VAL A 215 -0.63 -34.49 -0.17
N ARG A 216 -0.35 -35.79 -0.14
CA ARG A 216 -0.34 -36.62 -1.35
C ARG A 216 -1.74 -36.95 -1.84
N GLN A 217 -2.66 -37.24 -0.92
CA GLN A 217 -4.08 -37.42 -1.24
C GLN A 217 -4.70 -36.13 -1.81
N LEU A 218 -4.27 -34.98 -1.31
CA LEU A 218 -4.61 -33.66 -1.84
C LEU A 218 -4.08 -33.46 -3.26
N THR A 219 -2.83 -33.82 -3.54
CA THR A 219 -2.20 -33.65 -4.86
C THR A 219 -2.67 -34.65 -5.91
N GLU A 220 -3.15 -35.81 -5.51
CA GLU A 220 -3.75 -36.83 -6.38
C GLU A 220 -5.26 -36.57 -6.63
N SER A 221 -5.88 -35.63 -5.91
CA SER A 221 -7.27 -35.22 -6.16
C SER A 221 -7.37 -34.36 -7.42
N GLY A 222 -8.48 -34.48 -8.18
CA GLY A 222 -8.68 -33.70 -9.41
C GLY A 222 -8.68 -32.17 -9.20
N ASP A 223 -8.95 -31.72 -7.97
CA ASP A 223 -8.97 -30.31 -7.56
C ASP A 223 -7.68 -29.89 -6.82
N ALA A 224 -6.63 -30.71 -6.92
CA ALA A 224 -5.36 -30.54 -6.22
C ALA A 224 -4.76 -29.14 -6.34
N GLU A 225 -4.70 -28.56 -7.54
CA GLU A 225 -4.07 -27.27 -7.75
C GLU A 225 -4.84 -26.12 -7.07
N GLU A 226 -6.17 -26.18 -7.10
CA GLU A 226 -7.01 -25.18 -6.45
C GLU A 226 -6.96 -25.32 -4.93
N LEU A 227 -7.05 -26.54 -4.40
CA LEU A 227 -6.97 -26.79 -2.96
C LEU A 227 -5.57 -26.54 -2.40
N VAL A 228 -4.50 -26.94 -3.08
CA VAL A 228 -3.11 -26.66 -2.69
C VAL A 228 -2.83 -25.17 -2.80
N GLY A 229 -3.32 -24.50 -3.85
CA GLY A 229 -3.26 -23.04 -3.97
C GLY A 229 -4.02 -22.31 -2.85
N HIS A 230 -5.12 -22.89 -2.37
CA HIS A 230 -5.92 -22.32 -1.29
C HIS A 230 -5.32 -22.61 0.10
N ILE A 231 -4.97 -23.87 0.39
CA ILE A 231 -4.40 -24.32 1.67
C ILE A 231 -3.00 -23.75 1.85
N PHE A 232 -2.17 -23.77 0.81
CA PHE A 232 -0.76 -23.37 0.87
C PHE A 232 -0.50 -22.04 0.17
N GLY A 233 -1.54 -21.27 -0.16
CA GLY A 233 -1.41 -19.90 -0.68
C GLY A 233 -0.69 -18.96 0.29
N PHE A 234 -0.70 -19.26 1.60
CA PHE A 234 0.12 -18.59 2.60
C PHE A 234 1.57 -19.10 2.64
N LEU A 235 1.77 -20.38 2.31
CA LEU A 235 3.07 -21.01 2.08
C LEU A 235 3.55 -20.76 0.64
N ARG A 236 3.39 -19.59 0.01
CA ARG A 236 4.19 -19.27 -1.19
C ARG A 236 5.48 -18.59 -0.72
N PRO A 237 6.54 -19.35 -0.38
CA PRO A 237 7.70 -18.86 0.33
C PRO A 237 8.87 -18.94 -0.66
N GLY A 238 8.90 -18.02 -1.62
CA GLY A 238 9.90 -18.03 -2.69
C GLY A 238 10.10 -16.66 -3.31
N ALA A 239 9.01 -15.90 -3.46
CA ALA A 239 9.13 -14.46 -3.58
C ALA A 239 9.16 -13.89 -2.17
N SER A 240 10.35 -13.60 -1.62
CA SER A 240 10.45 -12.49 -0.66
C SER A 240 9.56 -11.39 -1.23
N PRO A 241 8.48 -10.99 -0.54
CA PRO A 241 7.64 -9.90 -1.00
C PRO A 241 8.63 -8.78 -1.28
N LYS A 242 8.67 -8.32 -2.52
CA LYS A 242 9.51 -7.18 -2.91
C LYS A 242 8.86 -5.96 -2.25
N VAL A 243 8.86 -5.90 -0.91
CA VAL A 243 8.18 -4.90 -0.12
C VAL A 243 8.83 -3.59 -0.50
N LYS A 244 8.08 -2.76 -1.22
CA LYS A 244 8.55 -1.47 -1.71
C LYS A 244 8.28 -0.37 -0.70
N ALA A 245 7.23 -0.55 0.11
CA ALA A 245 6.75 0.43 1.07
C ALA A 245 6.44 -0.21 2.41
N LEU A 246 6.88 0.46 3.48
CA LEU A 246 6.53 0.19 4.86
C LEU A 246 5.65 1.34 5.35
N VAL A 247 4.45 1.04 5.83
CA VAL A 247 3.48 2.05 6.28
C VAL A 247 3.21 1.77 7.75
N PHE A 248 3.53 2.73 8.62
CA PHE A 248 3.04 2.76 9.99
C PHE A 248 1.94 3.80 10.05
N ASP A 249 0.73 3.32 10.26
CA ASP A 249 -0.43 4.16 10.50
C ASP A 249 -1.08 3.74 11.81
N VAL A 250 -0.56 4.27 12.91
CA VAL A 250 -1.04 3.94 14.27
C VAL A 250 -1.96 5.07 14.72
N PRO A 251 -3.29 4.90 14.73
CA PRO A 251 -4.23 5.99 14.99
C PRO A 251 -4.30 6.42 16.47
N ALA A 252 -3.69 5.67 17.39
CA ALA A 252 -3.75 5.99 18.82
C ALA A 252 -2.75 7.07 19.23
N SER A 253 -3.26 8.11 19.89
CA SER A 253 -2.47 9.21 20.48
C SER A 253 -1.41 8.75 21.48
N ASP A 254 -1.56 7.54 22.00
CA ASP A 254 -0.80 7.05 23.14
C ASP A 254 0.43 6.23 22.73
N PHE A 255 0.63 6.00 21.42
CA PHE A 255 1.80 5.29 20.95
C PHE A 255 3.00 6.25 20.92
N PRO A 256 3.97 6.13 21.85
CA PRO A 256 5.04 7.12 21.97
C PRO A 256 5.92 7.11 20.72
N PHE A 257 6.40 8.28 20.31
CA PHE A 257 7.27 8.40 19.12
C PHE A 257 8.47 7.44 19.18
N GLU A 258 9.12 7.31 20.34
CA GLU A 258 10.26 6.40 20.52
C GLU A 258 9.90 4.94 20.26
N GLU A 259 8.65 4.55 20.53
CA GLU A 259 8.16 3.21 20.25
C GLU A 259 7.90 3.02 18.75
N VAL A 260 7.37 4.03 18.05
CA VAL A 260 7.18 3.96 16.59
C VAL A 260 8.54 3.85 15.93
N LYS A 261 9.49 4.66 16.38
CA LYS A 261 10.87 4.66 15.92
C LYS A 261 11.53 3.30 16.14
N ARG A 262 11.45 2.75 17.36
CA ARG A 262 12.00 1.43 17.71
C ARG A 262 11.40 0.34 16.84
N SER A 263 10.08 0.33 16.70
CA SER A 263 9.35 -0.62 15.87
C SER A 263 9.81 -0.48 14.42
N THR A 264 9.79 0.73 13.86
CA THR A 264 10.22 1.01 12.49
C THR A 264 11.60 0.41 12.20
N PHE A 265 12.59 0.63 13.06
CA PHE A 265 13.91 0.05 12.87
C PHE A 265 13.93 -1.47 13.01
N ALA A 266 13.23 -2.03 13.99
CA ALA A 266 13.16 -3.47 14.15
C ALA A 266 12.55 -4.15 12.90
N TYR A 267 11.49 -3.58 12.33
CA TYR A 267 10.90 -4.06 11.07
C TYR A 267 11.83 -3.88 9.87
N LEU A 268 12.58 -2.78 9.81
CA LEU A 268 13.59 -2.58 8.77
C LEU A 268 14.68 -3.65 8.84
N ASP A 269 15.22 -3.89 10.03
CA ASP A 269 16.27 -4.88 10.27
C ASP A 269 15.78 -6.30 9.94
N ALA A 270 14.53 -6.63 10.31
CA ALA A 270 13.89 -7.88 9.94
C ALA A 270 13.78 -8.05 8.41
N LEU A 271 13.25 -7.04 7.71
CA LEU A 271 13.12 -7.06 6.25
C LEU A 271 14.48 -7.13 5.55
N GLN A 272 15.52 -6.50 6.11
CA GLN A 272 16.88 -6.61 5.59
C GLN A 272 17.45 -8.01 5.79
N SER A 273 17.33 -8.55 7.00
CA SER A 273 17.84 -9.88 7.36
C SER A 273 17.21 -10.95 6.49
N TRP A 274 15.90 -10.84 6.24
CA TRP A 274 15.19 -11.74 5.35
C TRP A 274 15.70 -11.68 3.91
N ARG A 275 15.97 -10.48 3.39
CA ARG A 275 16.55 -10.32 2.05
C ARG A 275 17.97 -10.89 1.97
N ALA A 276 18.77 -10.73 3.02
CA ALA A 276 20.11 -11.28 3.08
C ALA A 276 20.07 -12.81 3.05
N ALA A 277 19.22 -13.44 3.88
CA ALA A 277 19.01 -14.88 3.90
C ALA A 277 18.55 -15.41 2.53
N LYS A 278 17.62 -14.72 1.86
CA LYS A 278 17.17 -15.11 0.52
C LYS A 278 18.32 -15.08 -0.50
N LYS A 279 19.16 -14.05 -0.50
CA LYS A 279 20.29 -13.95 -1.44
C LYS A 279 21.27 -15.12 -1.30
N VAL A 280 21.51 -15.56 -0.07
CA VAL A 280 22.36 -16.74 0.20
C VAL A 280 21.72 -17.99 -0.39
N HIS A 281 20.43 -18.21 -0.12
CA HIS A 281 19.70 -19.37 -0.66
C HIS A 281 19.62 -19.38 -2.19
N ASP A 282 19.35 -18.23 -2.82
CA ASP A 282 19.29 -18.11 -4.28
C ASP A 282 20.67 -18.36 -4.92
N ALA A 283 21.76 -17.93 -4.27
CA ALA A 283 23.12 -18.19 -4.73
C ALA A 283 23.51 -19.68 -4.61
N GLU A 284 23.14 -20.33 -3.51
CA GLU A 284 23.35 -21.77 -3.31
C GLU A 284 22.58 -22.60 -4.35
N ALA A 285 21.32 -22.25 -4.60
CA ALA A 285 20.49 -22.93 -5.61
C ALA A 285 21.07 -22.77 -7.04
N ALA A 286 21.58 -21.59 -7.37
CA ALA A 286 22.22 -21.35 -8.67
C ALA A 286 23.50 -22.20 -8.85
N ASN A 287 24.33 -22.33 -7.81
CA ASN A 287 25.54 -23.13 -7.85
C ASN A 287 25.23 -24.64 -8.02
N MET A 288 24.20 -25.15 -7.36
CA MET A 288 23.78 -26.55 -7.50
C MET A 288 23.25 -26.88 -8.90
N ALA A 289 22.60 -25.93 -9.59
CA ALA A 289 22.11 -26.14 -10.94
C ALA A 289 23.27 -26.25 -11.97
N THR A 290 24.34 -25.48 -11.78
CA THR A 290 25.49 -25.48 -12.70
C THR A 290 26.40 -26.70 -12.58
N ASP A 291 26.42 -27.37 -11.43
CA ASP A 291 27.20 -28.61 -11.25
C ASP A 291 26.52 -29.84 -11.86
N SER A 292 25.22 -29.77 -12.15
CA SER A 292 24.48 -30.88 -12.76
C SER A 292 24.58 -30.94 -14.29
N GLU A 293 25.17 -29.94 -14.95
CA GLU A 293 25.31 -29.88 -16.43
C GLU A 293 26.72 -30.25 -16.93
N LYS A 294 27.67 -30.58 -16.04
CA LYS A 294 29.05 -30.90 -16.42
C LYS A 294 29.35 -32.38 -16.71
N ASP A 295 28.34 -33.25 -16.75
CA ASP A 295 28.53 -34.69 -16.98
C ASP A 295 27.94 -35.19 -18.32
N ALA A 296 27.97 -34.34 -19.35
CA ALA A 296 27.63 -34.74 -20.71
C ALA A 296 28.67 -34.20 -21.71
N GLY A 297 29.65 -35.05 -22.03
CA GLY A 297 30.22 -35.13 -23.38
C GLY A 297 31.27 -34.07 -23.75
N ASP A 298 32.52 -34.50 -23.60
CA ASP A 298 33.70 -34.11 -24.37
C ASP A 298 33.40 -33.69 -25.83
N PHE A 299 33.57 -32.41 -26.15
CA PHE A 299 33.77 -31.92 -27.52
C PHE A 299 34.57 -30.61 -27.48
N ASP A 300 35.84 -30.71 -27.88
CA ASP A 300 36.76 -29.59 -28.07
C ASP A 300 36.24 -28.60 -29.11
N PHE A 301 36.06 -27.33 -28.70
CA PHE A 301 36.19 -26.21 -29.63
C PHE A 301 36.73 -24.97 -28.91
N GLU A 302 37.90 -24.53 -29.37
CA GLU A 302 38.55 -23.28 -28.96
C GLU A 302 37.75 -22.04 -29.37
N ASN A 303 38.07 -20.95 -28.65
CA ASN A 303 37.95 -19.53 -28.99
C ASN A 303 36.68 -18.75 -28.60
N GLY A 304 36.89 -17.71 -27.79
CA GLY A 304 36.03 -16.52 -27.75
C GLY A 304 35.96 -15.78 -26.42
N ASN A 305 36.99 -15.00 -26.10
CA ASN A 305 37.00 -14.00 -25.01
C ASN A 305 35.85 -12.97 -25.18
N THR A 306 34.69 -13.16 -24.56
CA THR A 306 33.65 -12.10 -24.43
C THR A 306 32.67 -12.33 -23.26
N SER A 307 33.14 -12.61 -22.04
CA SER A 307 32.23 -12.92 -20.90
C SER A 307 32.23 -11.89 -19.74
N ASP A 308 33.28 -11.08 -19.57
CA ASP A 308 33.45 -10.32 -18.32
C ASP A 308 32.52 -9.10 -18.14
N ASN A 309 31.91 -8.62 -19.23
CA ASN A 309 30.99 -7.47 -19.18
C ASN A 309 29.51 -7.86 -18.96
N ALA A 310 29.11 -9.11 -19.22
CA ALA A 310 27.74 -9.56 -19.01
C ALA A 310 27.43 -9.79 -17.51
N CYS A 311 28.41 -10.35 -16.77
CA CYS A 311 28.26 -10.64 -15.34
C CYS A 311 28.18 -9.36 -14.45
N LYS A 312 28.84 -8.26 -14.86
CA LYS A 312 28.81 -6.97 -14.13
C LYS A 312 27.51 -6.19 -14.32
N ASN A 313 26.82 -6.37 -15.45
CA ASN A 313 25.53 -5.70 -15.70
C ASN A 313 24.36 -6.45 -15.06
N ALA A 314 24.40 -7.78 -15.00
CA ALA A 314 23.40 -8.58 -14.29
C ALA A 314 23.37 -8.27 -12.78
N SER A 315 24.55 -8.17 -12.16
CA SER A 315 24.70 -7.89 -10.71
C SER A 315 24.24 -6.49 -10.30
N LYS A 316 24.29 -5.49 -11.19
CA LYS A 316 23.78 -4.13 -10.93
C LYS A 316 22.26 -4.05 -11.01
N SER A 317 21.63 -4.80 -11.90
CA SER A 317 20.16 -4.86 -12.04
C SER A 317 19.46 -5.59 -10.88
N LEU A 318 20.09 -6.67 -10.36
CA LEU A 318 19.59 -7.44 -9.22
C LEU A 318 19.65 -6.66 -7.88
N ALA A 319 20.52 -5.66 -7.77
CA ALA A 319 20.68 -4.87 -6.55
C ALA A 319 19.60 -3.77 -6.37
N GLU A 320 19.08 -3.20 -7.46
CA GLU A 320 18.05 -2.15 -7.41
C GLU A 320 16.62 -2.69 -7.26
N GLU A 321 16.38 -3.93 -7.67
CA GLU A 321 15.02 -4.45 -7.84
C GLU A 321 14.34 -4.97 -6.55
N GLY A 322 15.04 -4.97 -5.41
CA GLY A 322 14.59 -5.66 -4.20
C GLY A 322 14.66 -4.90 -2.87
N SER A 323 15.16 -3.66 -2.84
CA SER A 323 15.28 -2.91 -1.58
C SER A 323 13.95 -2.26 -1.16
N LEU A 324 13.71 -2.16 0.15
CA LEU A 324 12.61 -1.34 0.67
C LEU A 324 12.97 0.10 0.31
N GLN A 325 12.09 0.78 -0.41
CA GLN A 325 12.40 2.11 -0.91
C GLN A 325 11.76 3.20 -0.05
N TRP A 326 10.59 2.93 0.51
CA TRP A 326 9.78 3.98 1.14
C TRP A 326 9.25 3.58 2.50
N ILE A 327 9.18 4.56 3.40
CA ILE A 327 8.54 4.46 4.70
C ILE A 327 7.57 5.63 4.84
N LEU A 328 6.33 5.35 5.20
CA LEU A 328 5.34 6.34 5.61
C LEU A 328 5.04 6.14 7.09
N LEU A 329 5.18 7.18 7.90
CA LEU A 329 4.85 7.17 9.32
C LEU A 329 3.78 8.23 9.59
N SER A 330 2.64 7.86 10.17
CA SER A 330 1.75 8.81 10.83
C SER A 330 2.10 8.87 12.32
N LEU A 331 2.27 10.08 12.84
CA LEU A 331 2.74 10.32 14.21
C LEU A 331 1.96 11.44 14.86
N ASN A 332 1.54 11.21 16.11
CA ASN A 332 1.11 12.30 16.98
C ASN A 332 2.34 13.09 17.46
N VAL A 333 2.46 14.31 16.99
CA VAL A 333 3.55 15.24 17.29
C VAL A 333 3.13 16.27 18.34
N GLY A 334 1.92 16.17 18.90
CA GLY A 334 1.37 17.10 19.88
C GLY A 334 1.11 18.50 19.30
N PRO A 335 0.79 19.49 20.16
CA PRO A 335 0.74 20.90 19.74
C PRO A 335 2.13 21.29 19.24
N THR A 336 2.24 21.49 17.94
CA THR A 336 3.53 21.48 17.25
C THR A 336 4.05 22.88 17.00
N SER A 337 5.37 23.04 17.17
CA SER A 337 6.17 24.04 16.46
C SER A 337 6.96 23.31 15.38
N ASP A 338 7.25 23.97 14.26
CA ASP A 338 8.01 23.39 13.14
C ASP A 338 9.35 22.76 13.58
N LYS A 339 9.95 23.29 14.65
CA LYS A 339 11.18 22.73 15.26
C LYS A 339 11.04 21.27 15.68
N ARG A 340 9.92 20.90 16.31
CA ARG A 340 9.69 19.52 16.79
C ARG A 340 9.59 18.52 15.63
N LEU A 341 8.99 18.93 14.52
CA LEU A 341 8.88 18.12 13.29
C LEU A 341 10.26 17.82 12.71
N VAL A 342 11.10 18.86 12.63
CA VAL A 342 12.49 18.73 12.19
C VAL A 342 13.30 17.84 13.12
N ASP A 343 13.11 17.96 14.43
CA ASP A 343 13.81 17.13 15.42
C ASP A 343 13.42 15.66 15.34
N VAL A 344 12.13 15.37 15.14
CA VAL A 344 11.63 14.01 14.86
C VAL A 344 12.30 13.45 13.61
N ALA A 345 12.29 14.18 12.50
CA ALA A 345 12.93 13.76 11.25
C ALA A 345 14.44 13.53 11.41
N LYS A 346 15.14 14.42 12.13
CA LYS A 346 16.58 14.27 12.45
C LYS A 346 16.82 13.02 13.28
N SER A 347 15.97 12.75 14.27
CA SER A 347 16.10 11.58 15.13
C SER A 347 15.88 10.27 14.37
N MET A 348 15.13 10.27 13.27
CA MET A 348 14.96 9.10 12.40
C MET A 348 16.19 8.86 11.50
N LYS A 349 17.01 9.89 11.22
CA LYS A 349 18.24 9.74 10.41
C LYS A 349 19.38 9.03 11.14
N ARG A 350 19.39 9.06 12.47
CA ARG A 350 20.48 8.52 13.30
C ARG A 350 19.97 7.73 14.49
N LEU A 351 20.63 6.60 14.76
CA LEU A 351 20.45 5.84 15.99
C LEU A 351 21.04 6.59 17.19
N ARG A 352 20.72 6.15 18.41
CA ARG A 352 21.22 6.76 19.66
C ARG A 352 22.75 6.73 19.78
N ASN A 353 23.40 5.76 19.13
CA ASN A 353 24.86 5.65 19.05
C ASN A 353 25.50 6.52 17.95
N GLY A 354 24.71 7.37 17.27
CA GLY A 354 25.18 8.26 16.20
C GLY A 354 25.26 7.64 14.81
N MET A 355 25.09 6.31 14.68
CA MET A 355 25.10 5.63 13.38
C MET A 355 23.94 6.11 12.48
N ARG A 356 24.23 6.32 11.19
CA ARG A 356 23.20 6.65 10.21
C ARG A 356 22.29 5.44 9.97
N THR A 357 21.00 5.69 9.85
CA THR A 357 19.98 4.66 9.63
C THR A 357 19.74 4.37 8.15
N GLY A 358 20.31 5.17 7.24
CA GLY A 358 20.02 5.10 5.81
C GLY A 358 18.66 5.70 5.42
N LEU A 359 17.95 6.35 6.37
CA LEU A 359 16.72 7.07 6.09
C LEU A 359 16.99 8.50 5.65
N SER A 360 16.37 8.90 4.54
CA SER A 360 16.35 10.28 4.06
C SER A 360 14.91 10.80 4.05
N PRO A 361 14.58 11.88 4.77
CA PRO A 361 13.24 12.47 4.71
C PRO A 361 13.00 13.00 3.29
N LYS A 362 11.79 12.78 2.78
CA LYS A 362 11.34 13.24 1.48
C LYS A 362 10.16 14.18 1.56
N GLU A 363 9.30 13.97 2.55
CA GLU A 363 8.14 14.81 2.75
C GLU A 363 7.72 14.77 4.21
N LEU A 364 7.20 15.91 4.66
CA LEU A 364 6.63 16.08 5.98
C LEU A 364 5.36 16.92 5.82
N LEU A 365 4.25 16.42 6.34
CA LEU A 365 2.95 17.04 6.14
C LEU A 365 2.16 17.05 7.44
N LEU A 366 1.79 18.25 7.91
CA LEU A 366 0.81 18.41 8.98
C LEU A 366 -0.58 18.03 8.48
N LEU A 367 -1.35 17.33 9.32
CA LEU A 367 -2.67 16.82 8.96
C LEU A 367 -3.83 17.75 9.37
N SER A 368 -3.54 19.02 9.67
CA SER A 368 -4.55 20.03 9.97
C SER A 368 -5.43 20.30 8.74
N PRO A 369 -6.76 20.42 8.88
CA PRO A 369 -7.52 20.50 10.13
C PRO A 369 -7.97 19.15 10.71
N TYR A 370 -7.80 18.04 9.97
CA TYR A 370 -8.35 16.73 10.35
C TYR A 370 -7.75 16.17 11.63
N PHE A 371 -6.43 16.23 11.74
CA PHE A 371 -5.69 15.79 12.91
C PHE A 371 -4.69 16.89 13.31
N PRO A 372 -5.11 17.90 14.10
CA PRO A 372 -4.31 19.10 14.37
C PRO A 372 -2.96 18.84 15.05
N THR A 373 -2.83 17.72 15.76
CA THR A 373 -1.60 17.32 16.47
C THR A 373 -0.82 16.23 15.76
N TRP A 374 -1.18 15.89 14.52
CA TRP A 374 -0.57 14.79 13.78
C TRP A 374 0.17 15.27 12.54
N ALA A 375 1.21 14.51 12.20
CA ALA A 375 1.98 14.70 10.99
C ALA A 375 2.23 13.35 10.31
N VAL A 376 2.32 13.38 8.99
CA VAL A 376 2.84 12.27 8.18
C VAL A 376 4.27 12.59 7.76
N PHE A 377 5.14 11.61 7.93
CA PHE A 377 6.52 11.65 7.49
C PHE A 377 6.74 10.59 6.42
N ILE A 378 7.38 10.99 5.33
CA ILE A 378 7.82 10.07 4.28
C ILE A 378 9.34 10.05 4.26
N PHE A 379 9.90 8.85 4.36
CA PHE A 379 11.32 8.60 4.22
C PHE A 379 11.60 7.70 3.03
N LYS A 380 12.71 7.97 2.34
CA LYS A 380 13.33 7.01 1.44
C LYS A 380 14.41 6.25 2.20
N TYR A 381 14.39 4.92 2.11
CA TYR A 381 15.35 4.05 2.76
C TYR A 381 16.44 3.60 1.78
N SER A 382 17.68 3.60 2.24
CA SER A 382 18.84 3.14 1.47
C SER A 382 19.80 2.40 2.40
N PRO A 383 19.83 1.06 2.36
CA PRO A 383 20.59 0.25 3.32
C PRO A 383 22.11 0.51 3.24
N ASN A 384 22.61 0.89 2.07
CA ASN A 384 24.03 1.16 1.81
C ASN A 384 24.34 2.67 1.77
N GLY A 385 23.43 3.52 2.27
CA GLY A 385 23.55 4.98 2.18
C GLY A 385 24.71 5.59 2.96
N SER A 386 25.45 4.81 3.75
CA SER A 386 26.62 5.31 4.50
C SER A 386 27.77 5.77 3.61
N LEU A 387 27.93 5.25 2.38
CA LEU A 387 29.10 5.54 1.54
C LEU A 387 28.84 6.51 0.38
N ARG A 388 27.61 6.60 -0.13
CA ARG A 388 27.35 7.29 -1.41
C ARG A 388 27.10 8.79 -1.29
N GLU A 389 26.68 9.27 -0.12
CA GLU A 389 26.52 10.72 0.13
C GLU A 389 27.84 11.41 0.51
N GLU A 390 28.83 10.68 1.05
CA GLU A 390 30.13 11.27 1.42
C GLU A 390 31.01 11.59 0.20
N LEU A 391 30.83 10.88 -0.91
CA LEU A 391 31.60 11.10 -2.14
C LEU A 391 30.96 12.12 -3.10
N GLY A 392 29.77 12.64 -2.79
CA GLY A 392 29.07 13.64 -3.60
C GLY A 392 29.08 15.06 -3.01
N GLY A 393 29.54 15.23 -1.77
CA GLY A 393 29.65 16.52 -1.10
C GLY A 393 31.00 17.19 -1.36
N GLY A 394 31.26 17.56 -2.62
CA GLY A 394 32.33 18.49 -2.96
C GLY A 394 32.07 19.84 -2.29
N GLU A 395 33.11 20.39 -1.67
CA GLU A 395 33.13 21.63 -0.88
C GLU A 395 32.38 22.79 -1.56
N GLY A 396 31.18 23.07 -1.07
CA GLY A 396 30.49 24.34 -1.26
C GLY A 396 30.17 24.90 0.11
N THR A 397 30.97 25.86 0.56
CA THR A 397 30.69 26.69 1.73
C THR A 397 29.39 27.47 1.51
N GLY A 398 28.27 26.88 1.94
CA GLY A 398 26.94 27.46 1.86
C GLY A 398 26.07 26.99 3.02
N SER A 399 25.63 27.94 3.83
CA SER A 399 24.86 27.81 5.08
C SER A 399 23.75 26.75 5.03
N ALA A 400 23.80 25.82 6.00
CA ALA A 400 22.79 24.81 6.25
C ALA A 400 21.53 25.41 6.91
N THR A 401 20.63 26.00 6.12
CA THR A 401 19.28 26.38 6.60
C THR A 401 18.12 26.20 5.61
N ASP A 402 18.31 25.78 4.36
CA ASP A 402 17.29 26.05 3.31
C ASP A 402 16.64 24.86 2.58
N GLU A 403 16.77 23.61 3.04
CA GLU A 403 16.19 22.45 2.31
C GLU A 403 14.88 21.87 2.90
N LEU A 404 14.27 22.50 3.92
CA LEU A 404 13.03 21.99 4.54
C LEU A 404 11.84 22.96 4.51
N ASN A 405 11.96 24.14 3.88
CA ASN A 405 10.86 25.09 3.75
C ASN A 405 10.54 25.39 2.27
N HIS A 406 9.65 24.59 1.68
CA HIS A 406 8.81 25.04 0.57
C HIS A 406 7.36 25.13 1.04
N GLY A 407 7.12 26.12 1.90
CA GLY A 407 5.80 26.64 2.21
C GLY A 407 5.54 27.90 1.39
N VAL A 408 4.71 27.76 0.36
CA VAL A 408 3.76 28.75 -0.20
C VAL A 408 4.21 30.21 -0.26
N GLU A 409 4.68 30.64 -1.43
CA GLU A 409 4.40 31.99 -1.94
C GLU A 409 3.71 31.86 -3.31
N ASN A 410 2.62 32.61 -3.49
CA ASN A 410 1.66 32.46 -4.57
C ASN A 410 2.21 33.00 -5.90
N GLY A 411 2.47 32.09 -6.85
CA GLY A 411 2.54 32.39 -8.29
C GLY A 411 1.70 31.38 -9.06
N PRO A 412 0.91 31.79 -10.08
CA PRO A 412 0.09 30.85 -10.83
C PRO A 412 1.00 29.89 -11.62
N PRO A 413 0.74 28.57 -11.61
CA PRO A 413 1.52 27.63 -12.41
C PRO A 413 1.17 27.78 -13.90
N PRO A 414 2.11 27.46 -14.81
CA PRO A 414 1.84 27.40 -16.23
C PRO A 414 0.79 26.33 -16.53
N SER A 415 -0.22 26.69 -17.31
CA SER A 415 -1.34 25.85 -17.69
C SER A 415 -0.89 24.70 -18.61
N HIS A 416 -0.59 23.54 -18.03
CA HIS A 416 -0.62 22.29 -18.79
C HIS A 416 -2.03 21.72 -18.68
N ALA A 417 -2.82 21.94 -19.74
CA ALA A 417 -4.14 21.36 -19.91
C ALA A 417 -4.03 19.84 -19.96
N VAL A 418 -4.37 19.17 -18.86
CA VAL A 418 -4.69 17.75 -18.85
C VAL A 418 -6.13 17.63 -19.38
N PRO A 419 -6.42 16.72 -20.33
CA PRO A 419 -7.77 16.57 -20.85
C PRO A 419 -8.71 16.03 -19.76
N THR A 420 -9.49 16.93 -19.16
CA THR A 420 -10.65 16.58 -18.33
C THR A 420 -11.72 15.99 -19.24
N THR A 421 -11.97 14.69 -19.14
CA THR A 421 -13.14 14.09 -19.79
C THR A 421 -14.36 14.41 -18.92
N VAL A 422 -15.04 15.50 -19.24
CA VAL A 422 -16.33 15.85 -18.62
C VAL A 422 -17.39 14.94 -19.24
N LEU A 423 -17.87 13.96 -18.48
CA LEU A 423 -19.09 13.23 -18.83
C LEU A 423 -20.29 14.11 -18.48
N SER A 424 -20.69 14.98 -19.41
CA SER A 424 -21.95 15.72 -19.31
C SER A 424 -23.10 14.83 -19.80
N ALA A 425 -23.89 14.31 -18.87
CA ALA A 425 -25.17 13.69 -19.22
C ALA A 425 -26.19 14.82 -19.50
N PHE A 426 -26.30 15.24 -20.76
CA PHE A 426 -27.37 16.12 -21.21
C PHE A 426 -28.68 15.31 -21.27
N CYS A 427 -29.55 15.47 -20.26
CA CYS A 427 -30.95 15.08 -20.39
C CYS A 427 -31.66 16.12 -21.26
N GLY A 428 -31.97 15.74 -22.50
CA GLY A 428 -32.79 16.53 -23.40
C GLY A 428 -34.16 16.82 -22.80
N ARG A 429 -34.57 18.09 -22.82
CA ARG A 429 -35.94 18.52 -22.55
C ARG A 429 -36.86 17.95 -23.64
N PRO A 430 -38.01 17.34 -23.32
CA PRO A 430 -39.02 17.07 -24.34
C PRO A 430 -39.66 18.38 -24.78
N THR A 431 -39.62 18.64 -26.09
CA THR A 431 -40.43 19.65 -26.75
C THR A 431 -41.89 19.20 -26.70
N ASN A 432 -42.74 19.96 -26.01
CA ASN A 432 -44.19 19.79 -26.12
C ASN A 432 -44.62 20.21 -27.52
N ALA A 433 -45.04 19.23 -28.32
CA ALA A 433 -45.83 19.40 -29.52
C ALA A 433 -47.14 18.60 -29.34
N GLY A 434 -48.26 19.28 -29.53
CA GLY A 434 -49.62 18.77 -29.35
C GLY A 434 -50.47 19.89 -28.76
N GLY A 435 -51.20 20.70 -29.52
CA GLY A 435 -51.92 20.35 -30.75
C GLY A 435 -53.35 19.96 -30.36
N ASP A 436 -54.27 20.86 -30.69
CA ASP A 436 -55.67 20.94 -30.29
C ASP A 436 -56.52 19.68 -30.46
N ALA A 437 -57.49 19.52 -29.55
CA ALA A 437 -58.84 19.01 -29.86
C ALA A 437 -59.82 19.37 -28.72
N ALA A 438 -60.54 20.49 -28.88
CA ALA A 438 -61.98 20.68 -28.63
C ALA A 438 -62.36 22.14 -28.90
#